data_AF-A0AA40THJ8-F1
#
_entry.id   AF-A0AA40THJ8-F1
#
_cell.length_a   1.000
_cell.length_b   1.000
_cell.length_c   1.000
_cell.angle_alpha   90.00
_cell.angle_beta   90.00
_cell.angle_gamma   90.00
#
_symmetry.space_group_name_H-M   'P 1'
#
loop_
_entity.id
_entity.type
_entity.pdbx_description
1 polymer ?
#
loop_
_entity_poly.entity_id
_entity_poly.type
_entity_poly.pdbx_seq_one_letter_code
_entity_poly.pdbx_strand_id
1 'polypeptide(L)'
;MAPVEALPDEVDGQKRHWLQAFHPPVEQVTAPQVQEPSSPESIVADFIRQHSASGQLVGRSVFLQPPYSVPETDLSALLDALCQDAINADITRVQGAEDVYFYSTQTMTANYADMCVQVVENDICRAIAEAVRFDGRTYPRPYKVAMLTQPPYSFESQQITAALTAMETHPDYADIRTVESSNAEPYLFSERFMSYGKAYGLCEWLEVEQYQNP
;
A
#
# COMPACT_ATOMS: atom_id res chain seq x y z
N MET A 1 46.69 -82.50 5.85
CA MET A 1 46.51 -81.04 5.95
C MET A 1 45.82 -80.76 7.27
N ALA A 2 46.59 -80.27 8.24
CA ALA A 2 46.09 -79.54 9.40
C ALA A 2 46.14 -78.02 9.03
N PRO A 3 45.86 -77.06 9.94
CA PRO A 3 44.60 -76.75 10.62
C PRO A 3 44.28 -75.22 10.52
N VAL A 4 43.37 -74.70 11.37
CA VAL A 4 43.32 -73.28 11.84
C VAL A 4 42.75 -72.28 10.80
N GLU A 5 41.87 -71.31 11.07
CA GLU A 5 41.65 -70.45 12.24
C GLU A 5 40.24 -69.86 12.11
N ALA A 6 39.40 -69.98 13.14
CA ALA A 6 38.30 -69.06 13.33
C ALA A 6 38.33 -68.62 14.78
N LEU A 7 38.75 -67.37 14.98
CA LEU A 7 38.44 -66.38 16.02
C LEU A 7 39.64 -65.40 16.11
N PRO A 8 39.49 -64.16 16.61
CA PRO A 8 38.28 -63.36 16.89
C PRO A 8 38.37 -61.95 16.26
N ASP A 9 37.28 -61.16 16.26
CA ASP A 9 37.34 -59.75 16.72
C ASP A 9 35.96 -59.08 16.65
N GLU A 10 35.34 -58.96 17.82
CA GLU A 10 35.15 -57.66 18.45
C GLU A 10 35.06 -56.43 17.52
N VAL A 11 33.94 -56.28 16.82
CA VAL A 11 33.52 -54.95 16.33
C VAL A 11 32.14 -54.62 16.87
N ASP A 12 32.20 -54.21 18.14
CA ASP A 12 31.64 -52.98 18.65
C ASP A 12 30.11 -52.84 18.70
N GLY A 13 29.56 -53.20 19.85
CA GLY A 13 28.17 -52.92 20.22
C GLY A 13 27.82 -51.42 20.23
N GLN A 14 28.81 -50.51 20.25
CA GLN A 14 28.54 -49.07 20.19
C GLN A 14 28.00 -48.66 18.82
N LYS A 15 28.40 -49.31 17.71
CA LYS A 15 27.84 -49.02 16.37
C LYS A 15 26.35 -49.34 16.22
N ARG A 16 25.82 -50.27 17.03
CA ARG A 16 24.37 -50.59 17.01
C ARG A 16 23.52 -49.58 17.77
N HIS A 17 24.10 -48.88 18.74
CA HIS A 17 23.38 -47.85 19.51
C HIS A 17 23.29 -46.52 18.74
N TRP A 18 24.29 -46.20 17.92
CA TRP A 18 24.31 -45.02 17.05
C TRP A 18 23.21 -45.02 15.97
N LEU A 19 22.76 -46.19 15.50
CA LEU A 19 21.69 -46.28 14.49
C LEU A 19 20.28 -46.13 15.06
N GLN A 20 20.09 -46.23 16.39
CA GLN A 20 18.78 -46.06 17.03
C GLN A 20 18.56 -44.63 17.57
N ALA A 21 19.62 -43.85 17.75
CA ALA A 21 19.56 -42.47 18.25
C ALA A 21 19.19 -41.42 17.18
N PHE A 22 19.05 -41.82 15.91
CA PHE A 22 18.68 -40.95 14.78
C PHE A 22 17.27 -41.18 14.23
N HIS A 23 16.40 -41.84 14.99
CA HIS A 23 14.96 -41.67 14.77
C HIS A 23 14.51 -40.44 15.57
N PRO A 24 14.38 -39.25 14.95
CA PRO A 24 13.48 -38.27 15.53
C PRO A 24 12.11 -38.93 15.68
N PRO A 25 11.30 -38.55 16.68
CA PRO A 25 9.91 -38.98 16.71
C PRO A 25 9.34 -38.64 15.34
N VAL A 26 8.59 -39.58 14.75
CA VAL A 26 7.74 -39.27 13.60
C VAL A 26 6.77 -38.22 14.11
N GLU A 27 7.19 -36.96 14.00
CA GLU A 27 6.34 -35.81 14.06
C GLU A 27 5.28 -36.15 13.03
N GLN A 28 4.05 -36.31 13.51
CA GLN A 28 2.91 -36.36 12.63
C GLN A 28 2.97 -35.05 11.87
N VAL A 29 3.62 -35.08 10.70
CA VAL A 29 3.45 -34.09 9.67
C VAL A 29 1.97 -34.18 9.41
N THR A 30 1.24 -33.27 10.04
CA THR A 30 -0.14 -32.98 9.70
C THR A 30 -0.05 -32.76 8.20
N ALA A 31 -0.58 -33.72 7.43
CA ALA A 31 -0.65 -33.59 5.99
C ALA A 31 -1.17 -32.17 5.72
N PRO A 32 -0.56 -31.40 4.78
CA PRO A 32 -1.08 -30.08 4.46
C PRO A 32 -2.57 -30.26 4.26
N GLN A 33 -3.37 -29.68 5.16
CA GLN A 33 -4.81 -29.73 5.03
C GLN A 33 -5.07 -29.11 3.66
N VAL A 34 -5.58 -29.92 2.74
CA VAL A 34 -6.01 -29.46 1.43
C VAL A 34 -7.09 -28.43 1.73
N GLN A 35 -6.71 -27.15 1.73
CA GLN A 35 -7.67 -26.05 1.72
C GLN A 35 -8.60 -26.36 0.55
N GLU A 36 -9.91 -26.33 0.82
CA GLU A 36 -10.94 -26.40 -0.23
C GLU A 36 -10.52 -25.50 -1.40
N PRO A 37 -10.77 -25.89 -2.66
CA PRO A 37 -10.37 -25.06 -3.79
C PRO A 37 -10.98 -23.67 -3.59
N SER A 38 -10.13 -22.72 -3.22
CA SER A 38 -10.49 -21.33 -3.02
C SER A 38 -11.11 -20.87 -4.33
N SER A 39 -12.38 -20.48 -4.31
CA SER A 39 -13.06 -20.02 -5.51
C SER A 39 -12.27 -18.84 -6.11
N PRO A 40 -12.35 -18.60 -7.43
CA PRO A 40 -11.63 -17.48 -8.05
C PRO A 40 -11.91 -16.14 -7.34
N GLU A 41 -13.13 -15.94 -6.84
CA GLU A 41 -13.55 -14.77 -6.06
C GLU A 41 -12.75 -14.68 -4.77
N SER A 42 -12.67 -15.77 -4.00
CA SER A 42 -11.91 -15.81 -2.74
C SER A 42 -10.43 -15.49 -2.95
N ILE A 43 -9.83 -16.03 -4.03
CA ILE A 43 -8.41 -15.78 -4.35
C ILE A 43 -8.19 -14.29 -4.65
N VAL A 44 -9.04 -13.69 -5.49
CA VAL A 44 -8.93 -12.27 -5.83
C VAL A 44 -9.21 -11.38 -4.62
N ALA A 45 -10.20 -11.73 -3.79
CA ALA A 45 -10.53 -11.01 -2.57
C ALA A 45 -9.34 -10.98 -1.59
N ASP A 46 -8.72 -12.14 -1.36
CA ASP A 46 -7.58 -12.26 -0.45
C ASP A 46 -6.33 -11.54 -0.98
N PHE A 47 -6.12 -11.60 -2.30
CA PHE A 47 -5.09 -10.80 -2.97
C PHE A 47 -5.31 -9.29 -2.73
N ILE A 48 -6.53 -8.79 -2.94
CA ILE A 48 -6.88 -7.38 -2.69
C ILE A 48 -6.68 -7.00 -1.22
N ARG A 49 -7.10 -7.86 -0.27
CA ARG A 49 -6.91 -7.63 1.17
C ARG A 49 -5.45 -7.54 1.55
N GLN A 50 -4.62 -8.44 1.04
CA GLN A 50 -3.18 -8.44 1.30
C GLN A 50 -2.51 -7.16 0.80
N HIS A 51 -2.84 -6.72 -0.41
CA HIS A 51 -2.33 -5.45 -0.96
C HIS A 51 -2.86 -4.23 -0.20
N SER A 52 -4.14 -4.25 0.20
CA SER A 52 -4.70 -3.15 1.00
C SER A 52 -4.02 -3.04 2.36
N ALA A 53 -3.69 -4.18 2.99
CA ALA A 53 -2.94 -4.22 4.24
C ALA A 53 -1.50 -3.69 4.11
N SER A 54 -0.90 -3.72 2.91
CA SER A 54 0.38 -3.07 2.62
C SER A 54 0.24 -1.63 2.12
N GLY A 55 -0.97 -1.06 2.11
CA GLY A 55 -1.25 0.30 1.66
C GLY A 55 -1.22 0.46 0.13
N GLN A 56 -1.47 -0.61 -0.61
CA GLN A 56 -1.47 -0.65 -2.07
C GLN A 56 -2.86 -0.94 -2.64
N LEU A 57 -3.14 -0.34 -3.80
CA LEU A 57 -4.33 -0.65 -4.60
C LEU A 57 -4.05 -1.80 -5.56
N VAL A 58 -5.10 -2.53 -5.94
CA VAL A 58 -5.04 -3.52 -7.02
C VAL A 58 -5.81 -2.98 -8.22
N GLY A 59 -5.09 -2.66 -9.30
CA GLY A 59 -5.71 -2.28 -10.57
C GLY A 59 -6.36 -3.48 -11.26
N ARG A 60 -7.51 -3.27 -11.91
CA ARG A 60 -8.16 -4.29 -12.76
C ARG A 60 -7.20 -4.81 -13.82
N SER A 61 -6.39 -3.92 -14.41
CA SER A 61 -5.42 -4.24 -15.45
C SER A 61 -4.40 -5.32 -15.06
N VAL A 62 -4.09 -5.46 -13.76
CA VAL A 62 -3.17 -6.49 -13.24
C VAL A 62 -3.61 -7.89 -13.66
N PHE A 63 -4.91 -8.16 -13.64
CA PHE A 63 -5.45 -9.48 -13.99
C PHE A 63 -5.52 -9.73 -15.50
N LEU A 64 -5.56 -8.67 -16.31
CA LEU A 64 -5.60 -8.77 -17.77
C LEU A 64 -4.21 -9.03 -18.39
N GLN A 65 -3.16 -8.71 -17.66
CA GLN A 65 -1.78 -8.84 -18.11
C GLN A 65 -1.13 -10.13 -17.58
N PRO A 66 -0.05 -10.61 -18.22
CA PRO A 66 0.75 -11.70 -17.66
C PRO A 66 1.22 -11.37 -16.24
N PRO A 67 1.25 -12.35 -15.31
CA PRO A 67 1.09 -13.79 -15.55
C PRO A 67 -0.36 -14.30 -15.59
N TYR A 68 -1.35 -13.46 -15.26
CA TYR A 68 -2.73 -13.91 -15.09
C TYR A 68 -3.49 -14.02 -16.41
N SER A 69 -3.41 -12.99 -17.26
CA SER A 69 -4.02 -12.97 -18.60
C SER A 69 -5.49 -13.43 -18.63
N VAL A 70 -6.27 -13.04 -17.63
CA VAL A 70 -7.70 -13.38 -17.51
C VAL A 70 -8.46 -12.68 -18.64
N PRO A 71 -9.32 -13.37 -19.41
CA PRO A 71 -10.14 -12.72 -20.43
C PRO A 71 -11.05 -11.64 -19.83
N GLU A 72 -11.21 -10.52 -20.54
CA GLU A 72 -11.99 -9.34 -20.09
C GLU A 72 -13.42 -9.71 -19.65
N THR A 73 -14.10 -10.59 -20.39
CA THR A 73 -15.46 -11.06 -20.07
C THR A 73 -15.49 -11.82 -18.75
N ASP A 74 -14.52 -12.69 -18.52
CA ASP A 74 -14.45 -13.54 -17.33
C ASP A 74 -14.08 -12.69 -16.11
N LEU A 75 -13.11 -11.77 -16.27
CA LEU A 75 -12.71 -10.84 -15.22
C LEU A 75 -13.86 -9.89 -14.82
N SER A 76 -14.63 -9.41 -15.79
CA SER A 76 -15.81 -8.56 -15.52
C SER A 76 -16.81 -9.30 -14.65
N ALA A 77 -17.19 -10.51 -15.05
CA ALA A 77 -18.13 -11.34 -14.31
C ALA A 77 -17.62 -11.66 -12.90
N LEU A 78 -16.32 -11.95 -12.78
CA LEU A 78 -15.67 -12.24 -11.51
C LEU A 78 -15.70 -11.04 -10.55
N LEU A 79 -15.30 -9.86 -11.02
CA LEU A 79 -15.26 -8.65 -10.18
C LEU A 79 -16.66 -8.14 -9.82
N ASP A 80 -17.64 -8.32 -10.71
CA ASP A 80 -19.04 -7.99 -10.40
C ASP A 80 -19.61 -8.93 -9.36
N ALA A 81 -19.35 -10.24 -9.47
CA ALA A 81 -19.74 -11.23 -8.45
C ALA A 81 -19.06 -10.93 -7.11
N LEU A 82 -17.77 -10.60 -7.13
CA LEU A 82 -16.99 -10.23 -5.95
C LEU A 82 -17.61 -9.03 -5.20
N CYS A 83 -18.01 -7.99 -5.92
CA CYS A 83 -18.60 -6.78 -5.32
C CYS A 83 -20.05 -6.98 -4.83
N GLN A 84 -20.75 -8.02 -5.30
CA GLN A 84 -22.14 -8.32 -4.92
C GLN A 84 -22.23 -9.34 -3.78
N ASP A 85 -21.16 -10.10 -3.54
CA ASP A 85 -21.12 -11.12 -2.51
C ASP A 85 -21.03 -10.49 -1.10
N ALA A 86 -21.96 -10.86 -0.23
CA ALA A 86 -21.99 -10.42 1.16
C ALA A 86 -20.75 -10.87 1.95
N ILE A 87 -20.10 -11.98 1.55
CA ILE A 87 -18.84 -12.46 2.16
C ILE A 87 -17.71 -11.46 1.88
N ASN A 88 -17.75 -10.76 0.75
CA ASN A 88 -16.72 -9.83 0.30
C ASN A 88 -17.18 -8.36 0.37
N ALA A 89 -18.13 -8.07 1.28
CA ALA A 89 -18.68 -6.72 1.46
C ALA A 89 -17.63 -5.66 1.84
N ASP A 90 -16.46 -6.08 2.29
CA ASP A 90 -15.33 -5.19 2.57
C ASP A 90 -14.57 -4.74 1.31
N ILE A 91 -14.66 -5.50 0.21
CA ILE A 91 -13.99 -5.18 -1.04
C ILE A 91 -14.80 -4.11 -1.77
N THR A 92 -14.13 -3.02 -2.11
CA THR A 92 -14.72 -1.89 -2.83
C THR A 92 -13.79 -1.42 -3.94
N ARG A 93 -14.27 -0.49 -4.76
CA ARG A 93 -13.55 0.07 -5.90
C ARG A 93 -13.52 1.58 -5.88
N VAL A 94 -12.45 2.13 -6.44
CA VAL A 94 -12.28 3.55 -6.75
C VAL A 94 -11.99 3.68 -8.24
N GLN A 95 -12.66 4.64 -8.88
CA GLN A 95 -12.49 4.92 -10.30
C GLN A 95 -11.33 5.89 -10.50
N GLY A 96 -10.27 5.43 -11.16
CA GLY A 96 -9.21 6.29 -11.67
C GLY A 96 -9.49 6.77 -13.10
N ALA A 97 -8.62 7.61 -13.63
CA ALA A 97 -8.67 8.07 -15.02
C ALA A 97 -8.18 6.99 -16.01
N GLU A 98 -7.25 6.14 -15.59
CA GLU A 98 -6.64 5.08 -16.40
C GLU A 98 -7.24 3.70 -16.11
N ASP A 99 -7.54 3.41 -14.85
CA ASP A 99 -8.02 2.09 -14.43
C ASP A 99 -9.10 2.15 -13.32
N VAL A 100 -9.69 1.00 -13.03
CA VAL A 100 -10.50 0.76 -11.82
C VAL A 100 -9.63 0.05 -10.81
N TYR A 101 -9.53 0.61 -9.61
CA TYR A 101 -8.72 0.07 -8.55
C TYR A 101 -9.59 -0.52 -7.44
N PHE A 102 -9.15 -1.61 -6.86
CA PHE A 102 -9.85 -2.34 -5.81
C PHE A 102 -9.06 -2.31 -4.50
N TYR A 103 -9.80 -2.28 -3.39
CA TYR A 103 -9.24 -2.36 -2.05
C TYR A 103 -10.21 -2.92 -1.03
N SER A 104 -9.68 -3.34 0.12
CA SER A 104 -10.44 -3.74 1.29
C SER A 104 -10.58 -2.59 2.28
N THR A 105 -11.82 -2.31 2.67
CA THR A 105 -12.18 -1.35 3.71
C THR A 105 -11.79 -1.80 5.12
N GLN A 106 -11.33 -3.05 5.30
CA GLN A 106 -10.82 -3.54 6.59
C GLN A 106 -9.52 -2.85 6.99
N THR A 107 -8.67 -2.52 6.02
CA THR A 107 -7.30 -2.00 6.26
C THR A 107 -7.03 -0.67 5.57
N MET A 108 -7.87 -0.26 4.62
CA MET A 108 -7.69 1.00 3.88
C MET A 108 -8.96 1.84 3.88
N THR A 109 -8.80 3.13 4.19
CA THR A 109 -9.91 4.11 4.13
C THR A 109 -10.13 4.59 2.71
N ALA A 110 -11.35 5.05 2.40
CA ALA A 110 -11.66 5.62 1.08
C ALA A 110 -10.75 6.80 0.72
N ASN A 111 -10.48 7.70 1.66
CA ASN A 111 -9.59 8.84 1.41
C ASN A 111 -8.16 8.41 1.09
N TYR A 112 -7.64 7.39 1.78
CA TYR A 112 -6.30 6.88 1.48
C TYR A 112 -6.26 6.18 0.11
N ALA A 113 -7.32 5.46 -0.26
CA ALA A 113 -7.46 4.88 -1.60
C ALA A 113 -7.47 5.97 -2.69
N ASP A 114 -8.23 7.05 -2.51
CA ASP A 114 -8.24 8.19 -3.45
C ASP A 114 -6.85 8.82 -3.62
N MET A 115 -6.11 8.99 -2.51
CA MET A 115 -4.71 9.46 -2.54
C MET A 115 -3.81 8.49 -3.33
N CYS A 116 -3.95 7.18 -3.11
CA CYS A 116 -3.17 6.17 -3.83
C CYS A 116 -3.46 6.14 -5.33
N VAL A 117 -4.70 6.38 -5.78
CA VAL A 117 -5.03 6.45 -7.21
C VAL A 117 -4.20 7.52 -7.90
N GLN A 118 -4.14 8.73 -7.32
CA GLN A 118 -3.40 9.85 -7.90
C GLN A 118 -1.90 9.53 -8.04
N VAL A 119 -1.35 8.75 -7.10
CA VAL A 119 0.05 8.32 -7.12
C VAL A 119 0.29 7.25 -8.18
N VAL A 120 -0.58 6.24 -8.25
CA VAL A 120 -0.46 5.14 -9.21
C VAL A 120 -0.63 5.64 -10.65
N GLU A 121 -1.52 6.59 -10.89
CA GLU A 121 -1.74 7.23 -12.20
C GLU A 121 -0.76 8.39 -12.47
N ASN A 122 0.17 8.66 -11.54
CA ASN A 122 1.19 9.71 -11.65
C ASN A 122 0.62 11.12 -11.96
N ASP A 123 -0.59 11.44 -11.48
CA ASP A 123 -1.22 12.76 -11.62
C ASP A 123 -0.83 13.67 -10.44
N ILE A 124 0.42 14.12 -10.46
CA ILE A 124 1.04 14.86 -9.35
C ILE A 124 0.33 16.20 -9.09
N CYS A 125 -0.09 16.93 -10.13
CA CYS A 125 -0.77 18.21 -9.96
C CYS A 125 -2.11 18.04 -9.24
N ARG A 126 -2.88 17.03 -9.65
CA ARG A 126 -4.13 16.68 -9.00
C ARG A 126 -3.90 16.20 -7.58
N ALA A 127 -2.88 15.37 -7.35
CA ALA A 127 -2.52 14.87 -6.02
C ALA A 127 -2.27 16.03 -5.03
N ILE A 128 -1.43 16.98 -5.43
CA ILE A 128 -1.13 18.18 -4.64
C ILE A 128 -2.41 18.97 -4.37
N ALA A 129 -3.20 19.26 -5.41
CA ALA A 129 -4.41 20.06 -5.27
C ALA A 129 -5.44 19.40 -4.34
N GLU A 130 -5.67 18.09 -4.49
CA GLU A 130 -6.63 17.35 -3.66
C GLU A 130 -6.13 17.22 -2.22
N ALA A 131 -4.84 16.99 -1.98
CA ALA A 131 -4.26 16.98 -0.64
C ALA A 131 -4.49 18.32 0.09
N VAL A 132 -4.19 19.43 -0.59
CA VAL A 132 -4.34 20.79 -0.04
C VAL A 132 -5.81 21.11 0.23
N ARG A 133 -6.71 20.74 -0.69
CA ARG A 133 -8.15 20.97 -0.55
C ARG A 133 -8.76 20.09 0.53
N PHE A 134 -8.34 18.83 0.62
CA PHE A 134 -8.80 17.90 1.64
C PHE A 134 -8.44 18.40 3.03
N ASP A 135 -7.16 18.76 3.24
CA ASP A 135 -6.72 19.33 4.51
C ASP A 135 -7.50 20.61 4.76
N GLY A 136 -7.41 21.63 3.90
CA GLY A 136 -8.09 22.92 4.13
C GLY A 136 -9.59 22.82 4.45
N ARG A 137 -10.31 21.84 3.88
CA ARG A 137 -11.73 21.57 4.15
C ARG A 137 -11.95 20.81 5.46
N THR A 138 -11.14 19.81 5.76
CA THR A 138 -11.33 18.88 6.89
C THR A 138 -10.68 19.39 8.16
N TYR A 139 -9.48 19.92 8.03
CA TYR A 139 -8.66 20.52 9.06
C TYR A 139 -8.25 21.90 8.57
N PRO A 140 -8.78 23.01 9.09
CA PRO A 140 -8.57 24.35 8.52
C PRO A 140 -7.14 24.88 8.74
N ARG A 141 -6.14 24.18 8.17
CA ARG A 141 -4.69 24.35 8.23
C ARG A 141 -4.10 24.38 6.81
N PRO A 142 -2.97 25.07 6.61
CA PRO A 142 -2.19 24.93 5.39
C PRO A 142 -1.49 23.56 5.35
N TYR A 143 -1.17 23.08 4.15
CA TYR A 143 -0.54 21.79 3.90
C TYR A 143 0.98 21.93 3.76
N LYS A 144 1.75 21.22 4.58
CA LYS A 144 3.23 21.28 4.54
C LYS A 144 3.76 20.58 3.30
N VAL A 145 4.54 21.27 2.46
CA VAL A 145 5.05 20.70 1.19
C VAL A 145 5.88 19.44 1.42
N ALA A 146 6.65 19.39 2.50
CA ALA A 146 7.46 18.21 2.85
C ALA A 146 6.63 16.92 2.99
N MET A 147 5.34 17.00 3.30
CA MET A 147 4.47 15.81 3.40
C MET A 147 4.24 15.11 2.06
N LEU A 148 4.42 15.80 0.93
CA LEU A 148 4.34 15.20 -0.41
C LEU A 148 5.49 14.23 -0.70
N THR A 149 6.58 14.30 0.08
CA THR A 149 7.70 13.36 -0.01
C THR A 149 7.51 12.11 0.85
N GLN A 150 6.45 12.08 1.67
CA GLN A 150 6.13 10.97 2.54
C GLN A 150 5.05 10.08 1.90
N PRO A 151 4.91 8.81 2.32
CA PRO A 151 3.79 7.98 1.91
C PRO A 151 2.42 8.63 2.23
N PRO A 152 1.41 8.47 1.35
CA PRO A 152 1.40 7.62 0.15
C PRO A 152 2.05 8.26 -1.09
N TYR A 153 2.35 9.56 -1.08
CA TYR A 153 2.79 10.30 -2.28
C TYR A 153 4.21 9.96 -2.72
N SER A 154 5.17 10.02 -1.78
CA SER A 154 6.59 9.72 -2.04
C SER A 154 7.18 10.43 -3.28
N PHE A 155 6.70 11.64 -3.60
CA PHE A 155 7.18 12.39 -4.76
C PHE A 155 8.57 12.96 -4.51
N GLU A 156 9.38 13.03 -5.56
CA GLU A 156 10.67 13.70 -5.52
C GLU A 156 10.49 15.23 -5.49
N SER A 157 11.39 15.95 -4.82
CA SER A 157 11.34 17.42 -4.73
C SER A 157 11.30 18.10 -6.09
N GLN A 158 11.97 17.54 -7.10
CA GLN A 158 11.94 18.06 -8.47
C GLN A 158 10.56 17.90 -9.10
N GLN A 159 9.89 16.76 -8.88
CA GLN A 159 8.54 16.50 -9.38
C GLN A 159 7.53 17.46 -8.74
N ILE A 160 7.63 17.68 -7.42
CA ILE A 160 6.79 18.64 -6.70
C ILE A 160 6.98 20.05 -7.27
N THR A 161 8.23 20.48 -7.45
CA THR A 161 8.54 21.82 -7.99
C THR A 161 7.98 22.00 -9.41
N ALA A 162 8.16 20.99 -10.27
CA ALA A 162 7.64 21.01 -11.64
C ALA A 162 6.10 21.06 -11.66
N ALA A 163 5.45 20.27 -10.80
CA ALA A 163 3.99 20.25 -10.68
C ALA A 163 3.45 21.60 -10.19
N LEU A 164 4.03 22.18 -9.14
CA LEU A 164 3.64 23.51 -8.65
C LEU A 164 3.78 24.58 -9.74
N THR A 165 4.88 24.55 -10.50
CA THR A 165 5.10 25.45 -11.64
C THR A 165 4.02 25.28 -12.71
N ALA A 166 3.65 24.03 -13.06
CA ALA A 166 2.59 23.76 -14.02
C ALA A 166 1.22 24.26 -13.52
N MET A 167 0.95 24.10 -12.22
CA MET A 167 -0.31 24.50 -11.58
C MET A 167 -0.56 26.01 -11.64
N GLU A 168 0.48 26.85 -11.63
CA GLU A 168 0.35 28.33 -11.67
C GLU A 168 -0.46 28.84 -12.88
N THR A 169 -0.38 28.14 -14.00
CA THR A 169 -1.04 28.55 -15.26
C THR A 169 -2.30 27.74 -15.57
N HIS A 170 -2.57 26.69 -14.80
CA HIS A 170 -3.67 25.78 -15.06
C HIS A 170 -4.95 26.21 -14.31
N PRO A 171 -6.07 26.46 -15.01
CA PRO A 171 -7.27 27.03 -14.40
C PRO A 171 -7.87 26.16 -13.29
N ASP A 172 -7.77 24.83 -13.40
CA ASP A 172 -8.32 23.92 -12.39
C ASP A 172 -7.58 23.99 -11.04
N TYR A 173 -6.38 24.57 -10.99
CA TYR A 173 -5.56 24.71 -9.80
C TYR A 173 -5.41 26.17 -9.35
N ALA A 174 -6.18 27.08 -9.96
CA ALA A 174 -6.09 28.50 -9.72
C ALA A 174 -6.41 28.93 -8.28
N ASP A 175 -6.98 28.06 -7.44
CA ASP A 175 -7.18 28.33 -6.01
C ASP A 175 -5.98 27.96 -5.12
N ILE A 176 -5.02 27.18 -5.63
CA ILE A 176 -3.88 26.72 -4.83
C ILE A 176 -2.81 27.82 -4.80
N ARG A 177 -2.31 28.13 -3.60
CA ARG A 177 -1.33 29.18 -3.32
C ARG A 177 -0.26 28.70 -2.37
N THR A 178 0.92 29.29 -2.47
CA THR A 178 2.03 29.07 -1.55
C THR A 178 1.97 30.06 -0.39
N VAL A 179 2.47 29.61 0.77
CA VAL A 179 2.78 30.44 1.92
C VAL A 179 4.04 29.89 2.56
N GLU A 180 4.83 30.73 3.20
CA GLU A 180 6.10 30.35 3.80
C GLU A 180 6.19 31.01 5.18
N SER A 181 6.71 30.27 6.16
CA SER A 181 7.02 30.78 7.50
C SER A 181 8.32 31.58 7.49
N SER A 182 8.61 32.28 8.59
CA SER A 182 9.81 33.11 8.73
C SER A 182 11.13 32.33 8.66
N ASN A 183 11.12 31.01 8.89
CA ASN A 183 12.27 30.11 8.73
C ASN A 183 12.36 29.45 7.34
N ALA A 184 11.61 29.96 6.36
CA ALA A 184 11.58 29.48 4.98
C ALA A 184 11.00 28.06 4.80
N GLU A 185 10.11 27.60 5.68
CA GLU A 185 9.42 26.32 5.50
C GLU A 185 8.18 26.50 4.59
N PRO A 186 8.11 25.80 3.43
CA PRO A 186 7.06 26.03 2.45
C PRO A 186 5.80 25.23 2.74
N TYR A 187 4.67 25.91 2.57
CA TYR A 187 3.32 25.41 2.74
C TYR A 187 2.43 25.79 1.54
N LEU A 188 1.32 25.07 1.41
CA LEU A 188 0.30 25.30 0.39
C LEU A 188 -1.05 25.51 1.07
N PHE A 189 -1.91 26.32 0.48
CA PHE A 189 -3.29 26.45 0.89
C PHE A 189 -4.21 26.65 -0.32
N SER A 190 -5.50 26.36 -0.15
CA SER A 190 -6.53 26.67 -1.14
C SER A 190 -7.32 27.89 -0.71
N GLU A 191 -7.38 28.91 -1.58
CA GLU A 191 -8.18 30.13 -1.39
C GLU A 191 -9.68 29.84 -1.26
N ARG A 192 -10.14 28.63 -1.64
CA ARG A 192 -11.53 28.18 -1.43
C ARG A 192 -11.88 27.97 0.04
N PHE A 193 -10.88 27.65 0.88
CA PHE A 193 -11.10 27.27 2.28
C PHE A 193 -10.37 28.18 3.28
N MET A 194 -9.40 28.97 2.82
CA MET A 194 -8.58 29.78 3.70
C MET A 194 -8.03 31.04 3.01
N SER A 195 -8.08 32.17 3.71
CA SER A 195 -7.39 33.40 3.29
C SER A 195 -5.88 33.31 3.55
N TYR A 196 -5.07 34.02 2.76
CA TYR A 196 -3.62 34.11 2.96
C TYR A 196 -3.21 34.44 4.40
N GLY A 197 -3.82 35.46 5.04
CA GLY A 197 -3.43 35.85 6.40
C GLY A 197 -3.64 34.74 7.45
N LYS A 198 -4.70 33.94 7.29
CA LYS A 198 -4.94 32.75 8.14
C LYS A 198 -3.92 31.64 7.85
N ALA A 199 -3.61 31.40 6.57
CA ALA A 199 -2.61 30.41 6.17
C ALA A 199 -1.23 30.76 6.71
N TYR A 200 -0.83 32.04 6.57
CA TYR A 200 0.44 32.54 7.08
C TYR A 200 0.53 32.43 8.60
N GLY A 201 -0.48 32.89 9.35
CA GLY A 201 -0.47 32.80 10.81
C GLY A 201 -0.38 31.36 11.32
N LEU A 202 -1.07 30.40 10.68
CA LEU A 202 -0.97 28.99 11.04
C LEU A 202 0.37 28.36 10.65
N CYS A 203 0.90 28.71 9.48
CA CYS A 203 2.22 28.28 9.02
C CYS A 203 3.32 28.74 10.00
N GLU A 204 3.29 30.03 10.38
CA GLU A 204 4.23 30.60 11.35
C GLU A 204 4.12 29.93 12.72
N TRP A 205 2.90 29.72 13.20
CA TRP A 205 2.67 29.06 14.48
C TRP A 205 3.19 27.62 14.50
N LEU A 206 2.94 26.84 13.44
CA LEU A 206 3.38 25.45 13.30
C LEU A 206 4.91 25.30 13.18
N GLU A 207 5.60 26.24 12.56
CA GLU A 207 7.04 26.08 12.30
C GLU A 207 7.92 26.80 13.34
N VAL A 208 7.40 27.85 13.96
CA VAL A 208 8.22 28.77 14.77
C VAL A 208 7.63 28.96 16.16
N GLU A 209 6.41 29.51 16.27
CA GLU A 209 5.91 30.02 17.56
C GLU A 209 5.62 28.90 18.57
N GLN A 210 5.11 27.74 18.15
CA GLN A 210 4.79 26.64 19.06
C GLN A 210 6.02 26.09 19.80
N TYR A 211 7.20 26.16 19.18
CA TYR A 211 8.44 25.70 19.80
C TYR A 211 9.06 26.77 20.71
N GLN A 212 8.71 28.04 20.50
CA GLN A 212 9.15 29.16 21.33
C GLN A 212 8.28 29.33 22.59
N ASN A 213 7.05 28.81 22.58
CA ASN A 213 6.12 28.88 23.70
C ASN A 213 5.37 27.53 23.91
N PRO A 214 6.05 26.51 24.48
CA PRO A 214 5.52 25.16 24.66
C PRO A 214 4.41 25.03 25.72
#